data_AF-A0A496VTS3-F1
#
_entry.id   AF-A0A496VTS3-F1
#
_cell.length_a   1.000
_cell.length_b   1.000
_cell.length_c   1.000
_cell.angle_alpha   90.00
_cell.angle_beta   90.00
_cell.angle_gamma   90.00
#
_symmetry.space_group_name_H-M   'P 1'
#
loop_
_entity.id
_entity.type
_entity.pdbx_description
1 polymer ?
#
loop_
_entity_poly.entity_id
_entity_poly.type
_entity_poly.pdbx_seq_one_letter_code
_entity_poly.pdbx_strand_id
1 'polypeptide(L)'
;MKDLVILVADKNMEYAVKGILSRPQALSIREISFNIFIHSYHDPGCLNEGHYFLQSALNQYRHALILFDREGCGREGLTRQELEELVEANLFRSGWQQAAAIVLEPELEIWVWSDSPQVAETLGWKNKQQDLKSWLIKKGFLQEGELKPSRPKESIEAVLKQVRKPRSSMLYRRLAEKVSFGRCTDEAFNKFKSTLQNWFSK
;
A
#
# COMPACT_ATOMS: atom_id res chain seq x y z
N MET A 1 15.18 -19.79 -7.63
CA MET A 1 15.08 -18.33 -7.46
C MET A 1 13.61 -17.95 -7.51
N LYS A 2 13.09 -17.27 -6.48
CA LYS A 2 11.71 -16.78 -6.44
C LYS A 2 11.57 -15.51 -7.28
N ASP A 3 10.33 -15.10 -7.56
CA ASP A 3 10.09 -13.94 -8.42
C ASP A 3 10.38 -12.62 -7.68
N LEU A 4 9.81 -12.41 -6.49
CA LEU A 4 9.81 -11.09 -5.85
C LEU A 4 10.06 -11.15 -4.33
N VAL A 5 10.96 -10.30 -3.84
CA VAL A 5 11.07 -9.98 -2.40
C VAL A 5 10.52 -8.58 -2.16
N ILE A 6 9.71 -8.43 -1.10
CA ILE A 6 9.09 -7.16 -0.72
C ILE A 6 9.48 -6.85 0.72
N LEU A 7 9.99 -5.64 0.96
CA LEU A 7 10.18 -5.10 2.29
C LEU A 7 9.11 -4.03 2.56
N VAL A 8 8.40 -4.15 3.66
CA VAL A 8 7.36 -3.19 4.08
C VAL A 8 7.60 -2.65 5.48
N ALA A 9 7.02 -1.50 5.80
CA ALA A 9 7.19 -0.86 7.11
C ALA A 9 6.38 -1.53 8.23
N ASP A 10 5.19 -2.06 7.95
CA ASP A 10 4.32 -2.61 8.98
C ASP A 10 3.48 -3.82 8.54
N LYS A 11 2.71 -4.38 9.48
CA LYS A 11 1.79 -5.50 9.22
C LYS A 11 0.60 -5.12 8.35
N ASN A 12 0.15 -3.86 8.37
CA ASN A 12 -0.99 -3.43 7.55
C ASN A 12 -0.61 -3.46 6.07
N MET A 13 0.57 -2.94 5.72
CA MET A 13 1.16 -3.02 4.39
C MET A 13 1.40 -4.47 3.97
N GLU A 14 1.97 -5.30 4.84
CA GLU A 14 2.18 -6.73 4.55
C GLU A 14 0.86 -7.40 4.12
N TYR A 15 -0.20 -7.15 4.87
CA TYR A 15 -1.51 -7.76 4.62
C TYR A 15 -2.20 -7.15 3.40
N ALA A 16 -2.08 -5.84 3.17
CA ALA A 16 -2.58 -5.18 1.97
C ALA A 16 -1.92 -5.74 0.71
N VAL A 17 -0.59 -5.82 0.68
CA VAL A 17 0.18 -6.35 -0.45
C VAL A 17 -0.15 -7.83 -0.68
N LYS A 18 -0.27 -8.65 0.38
CA LYS A 18 -0.76 -10.03 0.25
C LYS A 18 -2.15 -10.10 -0.40
N GLY A 19 -3.07 -9.22 0.01
CA GLY A 19 -4.41 -9.17 -0.56
C GLY A 19 -4.39 -8.78 -2.04
N ILE A 20 -3.58 -7.78 -2.42
CA ILE A 20 -3.41 -7.34 -3.81
C ILE A 20 -2.83 -8.47 -4.68
N LEU A 21 -1.72 -9.07 -4.24
CA LEU A 21 -1.01 -10.12 -4.98
C LEU A 21 -1.77 -11.45 -5.04
N SER A 22 -2.79 -11.67 -4.19
CA SER A 22 -3.70 -12.81 -4.30
C SER A 22 -4.61 -12.75 -5.54
N ARG A 23 -4.64 -11.61 -6.24
CA ARG A 23 -5.49 -11.35 -7.41
C ARG A 23 -4.67 -10.93 -8.63
N PRO A 24 -3.77 -11.80 -9.16
CA PRO A 24 -2.89 -11.45 -10.27
C PRO A 24 -3.65 -10.94 -11.51
N GLN A 25 -4.87 -11.43 -11.74
CA GLN A 25 -5.71 -10.97 -12.86
C GLN A 25 -6.21 -9.54 -12.71
N ALA A 26 -6.40 -9.05 -11.49
CA ALA A 26 -6.77 -7.65 -11.24
C ALA A 26 -5.61 -6.68 -11.57
N LEU A 27 -4.37 -7.19 -11.57
CA LEU A 27 -3.17 -6.46 -11.94
C LEU A 27 -2.71 -6.75 -13.38
N SER A 28 -3.36 -7.65 -14.11
CA SER A 28 -2.93 -8.12 -15.43
C SER A 28 -1.51 -8.72 -15.44
N ILE A 29 -1.14 -9.46 -14.39
CA ILE A 29 0.14 -10.17 -14.29
C ILE A 29 -0.09 -11.69 -14.25
N ARG A 30 0.97 -12.46 -14.52
CA ARG A 30 0.97 -13.90 -14.21
C ARG A 30 1.02 -14.13 -12.70
N GLU A 31 0.77 -15.36 -12.28
CA GLU A 31 1.03 -15.75 -10.89
C GLU A 31 2.55 -15.70 -10.60
N ILE A 32 2.91 -15.22 -9.40
CA ILE A 32 4.30 -15.01 -8.98
C ILE A 32 4.55 -15.61 -7.61
N SER A 33 5.78 -16.07 -7.40
CA SER A 33 6.30 -16.52 -6.11
C SER A 33 6.97 -15.36 -5.37
N PHE A 34 6.50 -15.04 -4.16
CA PHE A 34 7.02 -13.89 -3.41
C PHE A 34 7.19 -14.14 -1.92
N ASN A 35 8.01 -13.29 -1.29
CA ASN A 35 8.11 -13.17 0.16
C ASN A 35 7.98 -11.71 0.56
N ILE A 36 7.32 -11.47 1.70
CA ILE A 36 7.21 -10.14 2.31
C ILE A 36 7.89 -10.18 3.66
N PHE A 37 8.73 -9.20 3.93
CA PHE A 37 9.38 -8.96 5.21
C PHE A 37 8.96 -7.59 5.76
N ILE A 38 8.89 -7.49 7.08
CA ILE A 38 8.62 -6.22 7.76
C ILE A 38 9.93 -5.70 8.33
N HIS A 39 10.26 -4.44 8.08
CA HIS A 39 11.44 -3.83 8.66
C HIS A 39 11.21 -3.48 10.13
N SER A 40 12.15 -3.86 11.01
CA SER A 40 12.02 -3.63 12.46
C SER A 40 11.95 -2.15 12.86
N TYR A 41 12.55 -1.28 12.03
CA TYR A 41 12.53 0.18 12.21
C TYR A 41 11.48 0.89 11.33
N HIS A 42 10.44 0.17 10.88
CA HIS A 42 9.29 0.72 10.15
C HIS A 42 9.69 1.57 8.93
N ASP A 43 8.99 2.69 8.67
CA ASP A 43 9.20 3.56 7.52
C ASP A 43 10.61 4.17 7.48
N PRO A 44 11.17 4.71 8.59
CA PRO A 44 12.56 5.16 8.61
C PRO A 44 13.55 4.05 8.27
N GLY A 45 13.28 2.83 8.71
CA GLY A 45 14.11 1.67 8.41
C GLY A 45 14.07 1.27 6.93
N CYS A 46 12.87 1.25 6.33
CA CYS A 46 12.70 0.99 4.90
C CYS A 46 13.46 2.02 4.05
N LEU A 47 13.37 3.30 4.43
CA LEU A 47 14.05 4.41 3.75
C LEU A 47 15.58 4.34 3.88
N ASN A 48 16.09 4.20 5.11
CA ASN A 48 17.52 4.38 5.37
C ASN A 48 18.33 3.07 5.25
N GLU A 49 17.73 1.92 5.52
CA GLU A 49 18.44 0.63 5.65
C GLU A 49 17.88 -0.49 4.76
N GLY A 50 16.75 -0.27 4.09
CA GLY A 50 16.08 -1.34 3.33
C GLY A 50 16.94 -1.97 2.23
N HIS A 51 17.87 -1.21 1.65
CA HIS A 51 18.83 -1.72 0.66
C HIS A 51 19.85 -2.71 1.28
N TYR A 52 20.31 -2.48 2.51
CA TYR A 52 21.15 -3.44 3.24
C TYR A 52 20.37 -4.71 3.57
N PHE A 53 19.12 -4.57 4.02
CA PHE A 53 18.26 -5.71 4.33
C PHE A 53 18.09 -6.63 3.10
N LEU A 54 17.74 -6.04 1.95
CA LEU A 54 17.50 -6.77 0.72
C LEU A 54 18.78 -7.24 0.01
N GLN A 55 19.96 -6.75 0.37
CA GLN A 55 21.22 -7.25 -0.21
C GLN A 55 21.41 -8.75 0.00
N SER A 56 21.00 -9.28 1.16
CA SER A 56 21.05 -10.72 1.48
C SER A 56 20.18 -11.60 0.55
N ALA A 57 19.24 -10.98 -0.16
CA ALA A 57 18.24 -11.64 -0.99
C ALA A 57 18.60 -11.64 -2.50
N LEU A 58 19.70 -10.99 -2.91
CA LEU A 58 20.11 -10.82 -4.32
C LEU A 58 20.13 -12.12 -5.13
N ASN A 59 20.66 -13.20 -4.56
CA ASN A 59 20.78 -14.50 -5.25
C ASN A 59 19.54 -15.39 -5.09
N GLN A 60 18.52 -14.92 -4.36
CA GLN A 60 17.34 -15.71 -4.01
C GLN A 60 16.10 -15.25 -4.78
N TYR A 61 16.03 -13.99 -5.20
CA TYR A 61 14.87 -13.38 -5.86
C TYR A 61 15.26 -12.60 -7.11
N ARG A 62 14.40 -12.60 -8.12
CA ARG A 62 14.64 -11.88 -9.39
C ARG A 62 14.45 -10.37 -9.26
N HIS A 63 13.48 -9.94 -8.47
CA HIS A 63 13.15 -8.53 -8.27
C HIS A 63 13.03 -8.19 -6.78
N ALA A 64 13.26 -6.92 -6.45
CA ALA A 64 13.10 -6.38 -5.11
C ALA A 64 12.16 -5.17 -5.09
N LEU A 65 11.32 -5.07 -4.07
CA LEU A 65 10.41 -3.95 -3.86
C LEU A 65 10.50 -3.46 -2.41
N ILE A 66 10.58 -2.16 -2.21
CA ILE A 66 10.44 -1.53 -0.89
C ILE A 66 9.16 -0.68 -0.89
N LEU A 67 8.32 -0.81 0.14
CA LEU A 67 7.08 -0.06 0.30
C LEU A 67 7.01 0.56 1.70
N PHE A 68 6.79 1.86 1.80
CA PHE A 68 6.64 2.58 3.08
C PHE A 68 5.82 3.87 2.92
N ASP A 69 5.33 4.40 4.03
CA ASP A 69 4.59 5.66 4.08
C ASP A 69 5.55 6.85 4.07
N ARG A 70 5.23 7.90 3.31
CA ARG A 70 5.98 9.15 3.37
C ARG A 70 5.86 9.77 4.77
N GLU A 71 4.67 9.77 5.35
CA GLU A 71 4.45 10.29 6.69
C GLU A 71 5.10 9.38 7.74
N GLY A 72 5.97 9.93 8.59
CA GLY A 72 6.66 9.18 9.62
C GLY A 72 7.98 8.53 9.17
N CYS A 73 8.40 8.72 7.92
CA CYS A 73 9.70 8.22 7.44
C CYS A 73 10.90 9.06 7.94
N GLY A 74 10.66 10.24 8.51
CA GLY A 74 11.68 11.15 9.02
C GLY A 74 12.31 12.06 7.95
N ARG A 75 11.77 12.07 6.72
CA ARG A 75 12.17 12.96 5.62
C ARG A 75 10.96 13.54 4.88
N GLU A 76 9.94 13.92 5.63
CA GLU A 76 8.65 14.43 5.14
C GLU A 76 8.78 15.74 4.36
N GLY A 77 9.94 16.40 4.38
CA GLY A 77 10.24 17.56 3.53
C GLY A 77 10.51 17.19 2.06
N LEU A 78 10.78 15.93 1.75
CA LEU A 78 11.00 15.44 0.39
C LEU A 78 9.70 14.97 -0.25
N THR A 79 9.60 15.13 -1.57
CA THR A 79 8.53 14.59 -2.40
C THR A 79 8.53 13.06 -2.41
N ARG A 80 7.39 12.46 -2.73
CA ARG A 80 7.28 11.00 -2.95
C ARG A 80 8.33 10.51 -3.95
N GLN A 81 8.47 11.22 -5.08
CA GLN A 81 9.41 10.88 -6.15
C GLN A 81 10.87 10.95 -5.67
N GLU A 82 11.27 12.00 -4.95
CA GLU A 82 12.64 12.12 -4.43
C GLU A 82 13.00 10.99 -3.46
N LEU A 83 12.06 10.56 -2.62
CA LEU A 83 12.27 9.43 -1.71
C LEU A 83 12.40 8.11 -2.49
N GLU A 84 11.55 7.91 -3.50
CA GLU A 84 11.62 6.73 -4.36
C GLU A 84 12.96 6.64 -5.10
N GLU A 85 13.40 7.74 -5.73
CA GLU A 85 14.68 7.82 -6.44
C GLU A 85 15.87 7.54 -5.52
N LEU A 86 15.86 8.10 -4.30
CA LEU A 86 16.89 7.87 -3.30
C LEU A 86 17.02 6.37 -2.95
N VAL A 87 15.88 5.71 -2.69
CA VAL A 87 15.84 4.30 -2.30
C VAL A 87 16.22 3.40 -3.48
N GLU A 88 15.75 3.70 -4.69
CA GLU A 88 16.10 2.96 -5.91
C GLU A 88 17.60 3.08 -6.25
N ALA A 89 18.18 4.27 -6.11
CA ALA A 89 19.62 4.47 -6.28
C ALA A 89 20.44 3.66 -5.25
N ASN A 90 19.97 3.56 -4.01
CA ASN A 90 20.60 2.72 -2.99
C ASN A 90 20.50 1.23 -3.35
N LEU A 91 19.32 0.76 -3.75
CA LEU A 91 19.11 -0.63 -4.17
C LEU A 91 20.02 -1.00 -5.35
N PHE A 92 20.13 -0.11 -6.34
CA PHE A 92 21.03 -0.30 -7.48
C PHE A 92 22.50 -0.40 -7.05
N ARG A 93 22.97 0.51 -6.18
CA ARG A 93 24.33 0.47 -5.63
C ARG A 93 24.60 -0.79 -4.80
N SER A 94 23.57 -1.37 -4.18
CA SER A 94 23.66 -2.64 -3.45
C SER A 94 23.69 -3.87 -4.36
N GLY A 95 23.51 -3.73 -5.67
CA GLY A 95 23.63 -4.80 -6.66
C GLY A 95 22.31 -5.21 -7.33
N TRP A 96 21.17 -4.63 -6.94
CA TRP A 96 19.90 -4.94 -7.57
C TRP A 96 19.81 -4.32 -8.97
N GLN A 97 19.60 -5.15 -9.99
CA GLN A 97 19.38 -4.68 -11.36
C GLN A 97 17.91 -4.32 -11.62
N GLN A 98 16.99 -5.02 -10.95
CA GLN A 98 15.56 -4.82 -11.09
C GLN A 98 14.93 -4.67 -9.72
N ALA A 99 14.86 -3.43 -9.25
CA ALA A 99 14.21 -3.10 -8.00
C ALA A 99 13.47 -1.76 -8.11
N ALA A 100 12.49 -1.57 -7.23
CA ALA A 100 11.71 -0.34 -7.17
C ALA A 100 11.37 0.01 -5.72
N ALA A 101 11.17 1.29 -5.47
CA ALA A 101 10.63 1.81 -4.22
C ALA A 101 9.24 2.40 -4.49
N ILE A 102 8.28 2.11 -3.62
CA ILE A 102 6.94 2.67 -3.67
C ILE A 102 6.73 3.44 -2.37
N VAL A 103 6.57 4.75 -2.48
CA VAL A 103 6.32 5.60 -1.33
C VAL A 103 4.85 6.00 -1.35
N LEU A 104 4.14 5.69 -0.28
CA LEU A 104 2.71 5.99 -0.15
C LEU A 104 2.54 7.45 0.26
N GLU A 105 1.59 8.14 -0.38
CA GLU A 105 1.30 9.54 -0.10
C GLU A 105 -0.23 9.76 -0.04
N PRO A 106 -0.79 10.13 1.13
CA PRO A 106 -0.08 10.30 2.41
C PRO A 106 0.34 8.96 3.05
N GLU A 107 -0.52 7.94 3.01
CA GLU A 107 -0.37 6.65 3.71
C GLU A 107 -1.16 5.53 3.00
N LEU A 108 -0.92 4.27 3.37
CA LEU A 108 -1.55 3.06 2.80
C LEU A 108 -3.07 3.13 2.63
N GLU A 109 -3.81 3.72 3.57
CA GLU A 109 -5.27 3.77 3.55
C GLU A 109 -5.83 4.46 2.29
N ILE A 110 -5.04 5.29 1.62
CA ILE A 110 -5.44 5.93 0.37
C ILE A 110 -5.74 4.90 -0.74
N TRP A 111 -5.15 3.70 -0.68
CA TRP A 111 -5.37 2.63 -1.65
C TRP A 111 -6.70 1.91 -1.48
N VAL A 112 -7.26 1.90 -0.27
CA VAL A 112 -8.51 1.17 0.01
C VAL A 112 -9.75 2.03 -0.21
N TRP A 113 -9.60 3.36 -0.19
CA TRP A 113 -10.70 4.28 -0.48
C TRP A 113 -11.09 4.23 -1.95
N SER A 114 -12.34 3.85 -2.20
CA SER A 114 -12.99 3.85 -3.50
C SER A 114 -14.48 4.09 -3.31
N ASP A 115 -15.19 4.49 -4.37
CA ASP A 115 -16.65 4.64 -4.37
C ASP A 115 -17.39 3.28 -4.40
N SER A 116 -16.73 2.19 -3.98
CA SER A 116 -17.26 0.84 -4.08
C SER A 116 -17.93 0.41 -2.75
N PRO A 117 -19.12 -0.23 -2.82
CA PRO A 117 -19.85 -0.65 -1.62
C PRO A 117 -19.08 -1.67 -0.78
N GLN A 118 -18.09 -2.35 -1.37
CA GLN A 118 -17.23 -3.32 -0.68
C GLN A 118 -16.39 -2.65 0.41
N VAL A 119 -16.06 -1.37 0.29
CA VAL A 119 -15.36 -0.61 1.34
C VAL A 119 -16.25 -0.53 2.58
N ALA A 120 -17.47 -0.02 2.41
CA ALA A 120 -18.45 0.11 3.49
C ALA A 120 -18.74 -1.25 4.14
N GLU A 121 -18.95 -2.28 3.33
CA GLU A 121 -19.23 -3.62 3.82
C GLU A 121 -18.06 -4.19 4.65
N THR A 122 -16.83 -4.05 4.14
CA THR A 122 -15.63 -4.59 4.78
C THR A 122 -15.28 -3.85 6.07
N LEU A 123 -15.51 -2.54 6.11
CA LEU A 123 -15.39 -1.73 7.32
C LEU A 123 -16.49 -2.06 8.36
N GLY A 124 -17.56 -2.76 7.96
CA GLY A 124 -18.67 -3.10 8.85
C GLY A 124 -19.73 -2.01 8.95
N TRP A 125 -19.77 -1.10 7.97
CA TRP A 125 -20.79 -0.07 7.85
C TRP A 125 -22.12 -0.66 7.36
N LYS A 126 -22.80 -1.41 8.23
CA LYS A 126 -24.10 -2.03 7.97
C LYS A 126 -25.18 -1.40 8.86
N ASN A 127 -26.42 -1.36 8.35
CA ASN A 127 -27.62 -0.95 9.08
C ASN A 127 -27.51 0.45 9.72
N LYS A 128 -26.87 1.39 9.01
CA LYS A 128 -26.81 2.80 9.42
C LYS A 128 -27.91 3.58 8.70
N GLN A 129 -28.49 4.57 9.39
CA GLN A 129 -29.51 5.45 8.82
C GLN A 129 -28.98 6.30 7.64
N GLN A 130 -27.65 6.43 7.53
CA GLN A 130 -26.97 7.14 6.46
C GLN A 130 -25.85 6.27 5.88
N ASP A 131 -25.58 6.44 4.59
CA ASP A 131 -24.47 5.77 3.91
C ASP A 131 -23.11 6.29 4.41
N LEU A 132 -22.05 5.51 4.13
CA LEU A 132 -20.71 5.81 4.61
C LEU A 132 -20.16 7.12 4.04
N LYS A 133 -20.43 7.41 2.76
CA LYS A 133 -19.93 8.60 2.06
C LYS A 133 -20.54 9.86 2.67
N SER A 134 -21.86 9.89 2.83
CA SER A 134 -22.58 10.98 3.50
C SER A 134 -22.10 11.17 4.95
N TRP A 135 -21.73 10.10 5.64
CA TRP A 135 -21.14 10.21 6.97
C TRP A 135 -19.75 10.83 6.99
N LEU A 136 -18.88 10.43 6.06
CA LEU A 136 -17.55 11.01 5.93
C LEU A 136 -17.63 12.50 5.58
N ILE A 137 -18.54 12.90 4.69
CA ILE A 137 -18.79 14.30 4.34
C ILE A 137 -19.27 15.09 5.55
N LYS A 138 -20.29 14.61 6.25
CA LYS A 138 -20.82 15.26 7.45
C LYS A 138 -19.77 15.42 8.56
N LYS A 139 -18.80 14.52 8.62
CA LYS A 139 -17.70 14.56 9.59
C LYS A 139 -16.48 15.36 9.11
N GLY A 140 -16.50 15.89 7.89
CA GLY A 140 -15.40 16.67 7.32
C GLY A 140 -14.19 15.83 6.90
N PHE A 141 -14.33 14.50 6.81
CA PHE A 141 -13.27 13.61 6.33
C PHE A 141 -13.17 13.58 4.80
N LEU A 142 -14.32 13.75 4.13
CA LEU A 142 -14.43 13.74 2.68
C LEU A 142 -15.08 15.05 2.22
N GLN A 143 -14.52 15.69 1.21
CA GLN A 143 -15.18 16.83 0.58
C GLN A 143 -16.22 16.37 -0.44
N GLU A 144 -17.21 17.20 -0.72
CA GLU A 144 -18.23 16.86 -1.70
C GLU A 144 -17.62 16.80 -3.11
N GLY A 145 -17.89 15.72 -3.85
CA GLY A 145 -17.28 15.44 -5.15
C GLY A 145 -15.95 14.68 -5.10
N GLU A 146 -15.27 14.65 -3.96
CA GLU A 146 -14.03 13.89 -3.80
C GLU A 146 -14.28 12.38 -3.69
N LEU A 147 -13.35 11.59 -4.24
CA LEU A 147 -13.39 10.14 -4.17
C LEU A 147 -12.63 9.58 -2.96
N LYS A 148 -11.71 10.36 -2.40
CA LYS A 148 -10.81 9.92 -1.33
C LYS A 148 -10.72 10.97 -0.22
N PRO A 149 -10.68 10.55 1.05
CA PRO A 149 -10.45 11.46 2.17
C PRO A 149 -9.06 12.11 2.09
N SER A 150 -8.94 13.36 2.54
CA SER A 150 -7.64 14.04 2.70
C SER A 150 -6.80 13.45 3.84
N ARG A 151 -7.46 12.79 4.80
CA ARG A 151 -6.86 12.13 5.97
C ARG A 151 -7.29 10.66 6.01
N PRO A 152 -6.71 9.79 5.17
CA PRO A 152 -7.21 8.45 4.91
C PRO A 152 -7.24 7.54 6.14
N LYS A 153 -6.19 7.59 6.97
CA LYS A 153 -6.05 6.77 8.18
C LYS A 153 -7.03 7.16 9.26
N GLU A 154 -7.12 8.45 9.56
CA GLU A 154 -8.06 8.99 10.54
C GLU A 154 -9.50 8.74 10.11
N SER A 155 -9.76 8.75 8.79
CA SER A 155 -11.07 8.38 8.25
C SER A 155 -11.41 6.92 8.56
N ILE A 156 -10.49 5.98 8.32
CA ILE A 156 -10.73 4.57 8.67
C ILE A 156 -10.90 4.41 10.18
N GLU A 157 -10.06 5.04 10.99
CA GLU A 157 -10.14 4.97 12.44
C GLU A 157 -11.46 5.51 12.98
N ALA A 158 -11.92 6.65 12.45
CA ALA A 158 -13.20 7.24 12.81
C ALA A 158 -14.38 6.31 12.45
N VAL A 159 -14.32 5.69 11.27
CA VAL A 159 -15.33 4.71 10.83
C VAL A 159 -15.33 3.50 11.75
N LEU A 160 -14.16 2.90 12.02
CA LEU A 160 -14.00 1.74 12.90
C LEU A 160 -14.49 2.02 14.33
N LYS A 161 -14.18 3.21 14.85
CA LYS A 161 -14.69 3.69 16.14
C LYS A 161 -16.23 3.79 16.13
N GLN A 162 -16.80 4.35 15.07
CA GLN A 162 -18.25 4.50 14.92
C GLN A 162 -19.00 3.15 14.83
N VAL A 163 -18.38 2.15 14.22
CA VAL A 163 -18.94 0.78 14.14
C VAL A 163 -18.48 -0.13 15.28
N ARG A 164 -17.67 0.38 16.22
CA ARG A 164 -17.09 -0.37 17.35
C ARG A 164 -16.34 -1.63 16.92
N LYS A 165 -15.61 -1.55 15.81
CA LYS A 165 -14.78 -2.64 15.29
C LYS A 165 -13.32 -2.34 15.57
N PRO A 166 -12.54 -3.28 16.13
CA PRO A 166 -11.12 -3.07 16.34
C PRO A 166 -10.37 -2.97 15.01
N ARG A 167 -9.31 -2.14 14.98
CA ARG A 167 -8.37 -2.10 13.86
C ARG A 167 -7.52 -3.37 13.87
N SER A 168 -7.34 -3.98 12.69
CA SER A 168 -6.57 -5.22 12.51
C SER A 168 -5.97 -5.26 11.11
N SER A 169 -4.74 -5.75 10.97
CA SER A 169 -4.09 -5.91 9.66
C SER A 169 -4.88 -6.81 8.70
N MET A 170 -5.67 -7.75 9.23
CA MET A 170 -6.59 -8.58 8.43
C MET A 170 -7.64 -7.74 7.68
N LEU A 171 -8.01 -6.57 8.21
CA LEU A 171 -8.92 -5.64 7.54
C LEU A 171 -8.34 -5.18 6.19
N TYR A 172 -7.05 -4.84 6.16
CA TYR A 172 -6.36 -4.37 4.96
C TYR A 172 -6.24 -5.45 3.91
N ARG A 173 -5.95 -6.69 4.33
CA ARG A 173 -6.01 -7.84 3.42
C ARG A 173 -7.39 -8.01 2.79
N ARG A 174 -8.45 -7.99 3.60
CA ARG A 174 -9.83 -8.14 3.10
C ARG A 174 -10.24 -7.00 2.18
N LEU A 175 -9.84 -5.76 2.49
CA LEU A 175 -10.07 -4.61 1.63
C LEU A 175 -9.36 -4.81 0.30
N ALA A 176 -8.07 -5.18 0.32
CA ALA A 176 -7.31 -5.43 -0.89
C ALA A 176 -7.85 -6.60 -1.75
N GLU A 177 -8.37 -7.65 -1.10
CA GLU A 177 -8.97 -8.79 -1.80
C GLU A 177 -10.32 -8.44 -2.46
N LYS A 178 -11.04 -7.40 -2.00
CA LYS A 178 -12.41 -7.13 -2.44
C LYS A 178 -12.58 -5.83 -3.22
N VAL A 179 -11.85 -4.79 -2.83
CA VAL A 179 -11.96 -3.46 -3.44
C VAL A 179 -11.42 -3.53 -4.86
N SER A 180 -12.14 -2.88 -5.79
CA SER A 180 -11.67 -2.74 -7.16
C SER A 180 -10.64 -1.63 -7.24
N PHE A 181 -9.44 -1.97 -7.69
CA PHE A 181 -8.38 -1.01 -7.93
C PHE A 181 -8.39 -0.42 -9.35
N GLY A 182 -9.34 -0.85 -10.20
CA GLY A 182 -9.38 -0.43 -11.61
C GLY A 182 -9.61 1.07 -11.83
N ARG A 183 -10.14 1.77 -10.82
CA ARG A 183 -10.34 3.23 -10.82
C ARG A 183 -9.47 3.95 -9.77
N CYS A 184 -8.46 3.28 -9.22
CA CYS A 184 -7.55 3.91 -8.28
C CYS A 184 -6.66 4.89 -9.07
N THR A 185 -6.81 6.18 -8.81
CA THR A 185 -6.01 7.24 -9.44
C THR A 185 -4.77 7.60 -8.62
N ASP A 186 -4.48 6.84 -7.56
CA ASP A 186 -3.34 7.09 -6.68
C ASP A 186 -2.02 6.85 -7.40
N GLU A 187 -1.11 7.80 -7.30
CA GLU A 187 0.17 7.73 -8.03
C GLU A 187 1.05 6.59 -7.52
N ALA A 188 1.11 6.37 -6.20
CA ALA A 188 1.90 5.29 -5.61
C ALA A 188 1.34 3.92 -6.01
N PHE A 189 0.01 3.76 -6.03
CA PHE A 189 -0.63 2.54 -6.51
C PHE A 189 -0.39 2.31 -8.01
N ASN A 190 -0.47 3.36 -8.82
CA ASN A 190 -0.22 3.28 -10.25
C ASN A 190 1.24 2.90 -10.53
N LYS A 191 2.20 3.44 -9.79
CA LYS A 191 3.60 3.01 -9.83
C LYS A 191 3.74 1.54 -9.42
N PHE A 192 3.17 1.15 -8.29
CA PHE A 192 3.19 -0.25 -7.83
C PHE A 192 2.66 -1.21 -8.89
N LYS A 193 1.51 -0.89 -9.48
CA LYS A 193 0.87 -1.70 -10.53
C LYS A 193 1.74 -1.75 -11.78
N SER A 194 2.23 -0.61 -12.28
CA SER A 194 3.03 -0.57 -13.51
C SER A 194 4.37 -1.29 -13.34
N THR A 195 5.02 -1.15 -12.18
CA THR A 195 6.23 -1.90 -11.82
C THR A 195 5.99 -3.41 -11.90
N LEU A 196 4.92 -3.91 -11.27
CA LEU A 196 4.59 -5.34 -11.32
C LEU A 196 4.23 -5.81 -12.73
N GLN A 197 3.52 -4.98 -13.50
CA GLN A 197 3.19 -5.28 -14.89
C GLN A 197 4.44 -5.34 -15.77
N ASN A 198 5.39 -4.43 -15.58
CA ASN A 198 6.64 -4.43 -16.33
C ASN A 198 7.48 -5.69 -16.03
N TRP A 199 7.44 -6.18 -14.80
CA TRP A 199 8.21 -7.37 -14.39
C TRP A 199 7.50 -8.69 -14.70
N PHE A 200 6.17 -8.72 -14.67
CA PHE A 200 5.39 -9.95 -14.63
C PHE A 200 4.15 -9.94 -15.55
N SER A 201 4.13 -9.09 -16.57
CA SER A 201 3.09 -9.11 -17.59
C SER A 201 2.89 -10.52 -18.16
N LYS A 202 1.64 -10.78 -18.54
CA LYS A 202 1.26 -12.01 -19.23
C LYS A 202 1.69 -12.00 -20.68
#